data_AF-A0A6U1D3A7-F1
#
_entry.id   AF-A0A6U1D3A7-F1
#
_cell.length_a   1.000
_cell.length_b   1.000
_cell.length_c   1.000
_cell.angle_alpha   90.00
_cell.angle_beta   90.00
_cell.angle_gamma   90.00
#
_symmetry.space_group_name_H-M   'P 1'
#
loop_
_entity.id
_entity.type
_entity.pdbx_description
1 polymer ?
#
loop_
_entity_poly.entity_id
_entity_poly.type
_entity_poly.pdbx_seq_one_letter_code
_entity_poly.pdbx_strand_id
1 'polypeptide(L)'
;QEFADISKFMSMTVFDFMEALAHAADIIDLPTLEDLNMNGYKNVLEYHQQVSMDPTLALDLRDSVHFRAPKTRPLCEKLECMLDLIFRKLDYNEAENYKYTEAGFIKKLGQIDRALGP
;
A
#
# COMPACT_ATOMS: atom_id res chain seq x y z
N GLN A 1 27.99 15.35 32.99
CA GLN A 1 26.99 14.28 33.07
C GLN A 1 26.60 13.98 31.63
N GLU A 2 27.20 12.93 31.06
CA GLU A 2 27.05 12.57 29.65
C GLU A 2 25.63 12.06 29.36
N PHE A 3 25.14 12.41 28.17
CA PHE A 3 23.79 12.15 27.68
C PHE A 3 23.53 10.64 27.49
N ALA A 4 23.22 9.94 28.59
CA ALA A 4 22.90 8.50 28.58
C ALA A 4 21.52 8.16 27.96
N ASP A 5 20.70 9.16 27.64
CA ASP A 5 19.33 8.98 27.11
C ASP A 5 19.21 9.18 25.58
N ILE A 6 20.30 9.39 24.83
CA ILE A 6 20.23 9.58 23.37
C ILE A 6 19.62 8.35 22.65
N SER A 7 19.79 7.15 23.21
CA SER A 7 19.18 5.93 22.66
C SER A 7 17.65 5.90 22.76
N LYS A 8 17.02 6.71 23.63
CA LYS A 8 15.55 6.84 23.71
C LYS A 8 14.96 7.73 22.62
N PHE A 9 15.78 8.50 21.91
CA PHE A 9 15.35 9.37 20.82
C PHE A 9 15.82 8.86 19.45
N MET A 10 16.07 7.56 19.32
CA MET A 10 16.17 6.96 17.99
C MET A 10 14.79 6.99 17.33
N SER A 11 14.56 7.99 16.49
CA SER A 11 13.47 7.97 15.53
C SER A 11 13.68 6.79 14.58
N MET A 12 12.59 6.09 14.25
CA MET A 12 12.56 5.14 13.13
C MET A 12 13.17 5.82 11.89
N THR A 13 14.15 5.19 11.26
CA THR A 13 14.70 5.75 10.03
C THR A 13 13.69 5.58 8.90
N VAL A 14 13.83 6.35 7.82
CA VAL A 14 13.02 6.15 6.62
C VAL A 14 13.17 4.73 6.07
N PHE A 15 14.37 4.13 6.18
CA PHE A 15 14.59 2.74 5.76
C PHE A 15 13.82 1.75 6.63
N ASP A 16 13.88 1.89 7.96
CA ASP A 16 13.13 1.05 8.89
C ASP A 16 11.61 1.16 8.63
N PHE A 17 11.14 2.39 8.34
CA PHE A 17 9.74 2.62 7.97
C PHE A 17 9.38 1.93 6.65
N MET A 18 10.20 2.09 5.61
CA MET A 18 9.94 1.48 4.30
C MET A 18 10.03 -0.05 4.35
N GLU A 19 10.95 -0.61 5.14
CA GLU A 19 11.05 -2.05 5.39
C GLU A 19 9.83 -2.57 6.16
N ALA A 20 9.43 -1.90 7.23
CA ALA A 20 8.21 -2.24 7.98
C ALA A 20 6.95 -2.14 7.11
N LEU A 21 6.85 -1.11 6.28
CA LEU A 21 5.77 -0.91 5.33
C LEU A 21 5.72 -2.05 4.30
N ALA A 22 6.88 -2.48 3.81
CA ALA A 22 6.95 -3.52 2.82
C ALA A 22 6.66 -4.92 3.43
N HIS A 23 7.02 -5.16 4.69
CA HIS A 23 6.54 -6.32 5.44
C HIS A 23 5.02 -6.30 5.64
N ALA A 24 4.43 -5.12 5.88
CA ALA A 24 2.97 -4.97 5.93
C ALA A 24 2.32 -5.23 4.56
N ALA A 25 2.92 -4.74 3.47
CA ALA A 25 2.50 -5.01 2.09
C ALA A 25 2.44 -6.51 1.78
N ASP A 26 3.36 -7.26 2.40
CA ASP A 26 3.48 -8.70 2.24
C ASP A 26 2.37 -9.48 2.96
N ILE A 27 1.86 -8.94 4.08
CA ILE A 27 0.73 -9.51 4.83
C ILE A 27 -0.61 -9.22 4.13
N ILE A 28 -0.70 -8.12 3.38
CA ILE A 28 -1.90 -7.81 2.59
C ILE A 28 -1.86 -8.66 1.32
N ASP A 29 -2.91 -9.46 1.12
CA ASP A 29 -3.01 -10.29 -0.07
C ASP A 29 -3.43 -9.48 -1.29
N LEU A 30 -2.44 -8.83 -1.91
CA LEU A 30 -2.62 -8.07 -3.13
C LEU A 30 -2.39 -8.97 -4.36
N PRO A 31 -3.35 -9.05 -5.31
CA PRO A 31 -3.16 -9.79 -6.55
C PRO A 31 -2.02 -9.17 -7.39
N THR A 32 -1.30 -9.98 -8.16
CA THR A 32 -0.35 -9.43 -9.14
C THR A 32 -1.06 -8.73 -10.28
N LEU A 33 -0.30 -7.95 -11.06
CA LEU A 33 -0.73 -7.48 -12.37
C LEU A 33 -1.12 -8.64 -13.31
N GLU A 34 -0.44 -9.78 -13.25
CA GLU A 34 -0.78 -10.96 -14.05
C GLU A 34 -2.13 -11.55 -13.65
N ASP A 35 -2.35 -11.74 -12.34
CA ASP A 35 -3.62 -12.22 -11.78
C ASP A 35 -4.78 -11.29 -12.18
N LEU A 36 -4.57 -9.98 -12.10
CA LEU A 36 -5.56 -8.98 -12.50
C LEU A 36 -5.88 -9.08 -13.99
N ASN A 37 -4.86 -9.15 -14.85
CA ASN A 37 -5.03 -9.24 -16.29
C ASN A 37 -5.74 -10.54 -16.71
N MET A 38 -5.39 -11.67 -16.09
CA MET A 38 -6.04 -12.97 -16.35
C MET A 38 -7.52 -12.96 -16.01
N ASN A 39 -7.89 -12.26 -14.93
CA ASN A 39 -9.28 -12.19 -14.46
C ASN A 39 -10.02 -10.95 -14.99
N GLY A 40 -9.43 -10.19 -15.92
CA GLY A 40 -10.07 -9.06 -16.59
C GLY A 40 -10.24 -7.80 -15.73
N TYR A 41 -9.53 -7.70 -14.60
CA TYR A 41 -9.53 -6.52 -13.75
C TYR A 41 -8.53 -5.48 -14.26
N LYS A 42 -8.94 -4.21 -14.35
CA LYS A 42 -8.05 -3.13 -14.78
C LYS A 42 -7.03 -2.76 -13.71
N ASN A 43 -7.37 -2.96 -12.44
CA ASN A 43 -6.50 -2.65 -11.31
C ASN A 43 -6.98 -3.29 -9.99
N VAL A 44 -6.13 -3.22 -8.98
CA VAL A 44 -6.37 -3.77 -7.62
C VAL A 44 -7.62 -3.16 -6.95
N LEU A 45 -7.96 -1.90 -7.22
CA LEU A 45 -9.13 -1.25 -6.63
C LEU A 45 -10.44 -1.85 -7.16
N GLU A 46 -10.53 -2.03 -8.48
CA GLU A 46 -11.67 -2.68 -9.14
C GLU A 46 -11.86 -4.11 -8.61
N TYR A 47 -10.76 -4.86 -8.49
CA TYR A 47 -10.78 -6.19 -7.87
C TYR A 47 -11.39 -6.16 -6.46
N HIS A 48 -10.87 -5.31 -5.55
CA HIS A 48 -11.38 -5.26 -4.18
C HIS A 48 -12.85 -4.79 -4.10
N GLN A 49 -13.28 -3.88 -4.98
CA GLN A 49 -14.68 -3.48 -5.06
C GLN A 49 -15.56 -4.66 -5.46
N GLN A 50 -15.18 -5.40 -6.50
CA GLN A 50 -15.95 -6.55 -6.97
C GLN A 50 -15.96 -7.68 -5.94
N VAL A 51 -14.82 -8.00 -5.31
CA VAL A 51 -14.77 -9.00 -4.23
C VAL A 51 -15.58 -8.58 -3.00
N SER A 52 -15.67 -7.28 -2.71
CA SER A 52 -16.52 -6.78 -1.62
C SER A 52 -18.02 -6.94 -1.91
N MET A 53 -18.41 -6.93 -3.19
CA MET A 53 -19.78 -7.18 -3.63
C MET A 53 -20.08 -8.68 -3.76
N ASP A 54 -19.11 -9.46 -4.24
CA ASP A 54 -19.19 -10.91 -4.40
C ASP A 54 -17.88 -11.58 -3.93
N PRO A 55 -17.86 -12.11 -2.69
CA PRO A 55 -16.68 -12.78 -2.14
C PRO A 55 -16.25 -14.04 -2.90
N THR A 56 -17.09 -14.61 -3.78
CA THR A 56 -16.72 -15.79 -4.56
C THR A 56 -15.72 -15.49 -5.68
N LEU A 57 -15.53 -14.21 -6.01
CA LEU A 57 -14.53 -13.72 -6.97
C LEU A 57 -13.14 -13.56 -6.35
N ALA A 58 -12.99 -13.83 -5.05
CA ALA A 58 -11.70 -13.74 -4.37
C ALA A 58 -10.71 -14.73 -5.00
N LEU A 59 -9.53 -14.22 -5.34
CA LEU A 59 -8.41 -15.04 -5.78
C LEU A 59 -7.85 -15.83 -4.60
N ASP A 60 -7.24 -16.98 -4.91
CA ASP A 60 -6.63 -17.82 -3.90
C ASP A 60 -5.54 -17.07 -3.13
N LEU A 61 -5.55 -17.24 -1.81
CA LEU A 61 -4.55 -16.67 -0.92
C LEU A 61 -3.16 -17.18 -1.30
N ARG A 62 -2.21 -16.26 -1.39
CA ARG A 62 -0.82 -16.62 -1.68
C ARG A 62 -0.18 -17.31 -0.49
N ASP A 63 0.61 -18.34 -0.73
CA ASP A 63 1.36 -19.05 0.32
C ASP A 63 2.27 -18.12 1.15
N SER A 64 2.79 -17.05 0.53
CA SER A 64 3.69 -16.09 1.20
C SER A 64 2.98 -15.08 2.10
N VAL A 65 1.64 -15.05 2.15
CA VAL A 65 0.87 -14.01 2.86
C VAL A 65 1.10 -14.01 4.37
N HIS A 66 1.53 -15.15 4.93
CA HIS A 66 1.74 -15.27 6.37
C HIS A 66 3.05 -14.63 6.84
N PHE A 67 3.06 -14.12 8.06
CA PHE A 67 4.23 -13.45 8.67
C PHE A 67 5.49 -14.33 8.66
N ARG A 68 5.32 -15.64 8.88
CA ARG A 68 6.42 -16.62 8.93
C ARG A 68 6.61 -17.39 7.63
N ALA A 69 5.77 -17.17 6.62
CA ALA A 69 5.91 -17.88 5.36
C ALA A 69 7.11 -17.33 4.56
N PRO A 70 7.81 -18.18 3.78
CA PRO A 70 8.84 -17.71 2.86
C PRO A 70 8.29 -16.66 1.90
N LYS A 71 8.99 -15.53 1.77
CA LYS A 71 8.58 -14.44 0.87
C LYS A 71 9.05 -14.77 -0.55
N THR A 72 8.10 -14.93 -1.47
CA THR A 72 8.34 -15.46 -2.81
C THR A 72 8.34 -14.41 -3.92
N ARG A 73 7.97 -13.16 -3.63
CA ARG A 73 7.98 -12.06 -4.63
C ARG A 73 8.92 -10.93 -4.20
N PRO A 74 9.50 -10.19 -5.15
CA PRO A 74 10.32 -9.03 -4.86
C PRO A 74 9.57 -7.99 -4.03
N LEU A 75 10.23 -7.47 -3.00
CA LEU A 75 9.66 -6.50 -2.07
C LEU A 75 9.24 -5.20 -2.77
N CYS A 76 10.03 -4.77 -3.76
CA CYS A 76 9.78 -3.56 -4.55
C CYS A 76 8.42 -3.60 -5.28
N GLU A 77 8.07 -4.73 -5.89
CA GLU A 77 6.79 -4.90 -6.60
C GLU A 77 5.58 -4.82 -5.65
N LYS A 78 5.70 -5.37 -4.43
CA LYS A 78 4.63 -5.32 -3.42
C LYS A 78 4.45 -3.92 -2.86
N LEU A 79 5.57 -3.27 -2.55
CA LEU A 79 5.57 -1.90 -2.04
C LEU A 79 4.93 -0.96 -3.06
N GLU A 80 5.26 -1.09 -4.35
CA GLU A 80 4.64 -0.29 -5.41
C GLU A 80 3.13 -0.51 -5.48
N CYS A 81 2.66 -1.76 -5.48
CA CYS A 81 1.22 -2.07 -5.48
C CYS A 81 0.50 -1.55 -4.23
N MET A 82 1.12 -1.66 -3.05
CA MET A 82 0.53 -1.17 -1.80
C MET A 82 0.47 0.35 -1.77
N LEU A 83 1.52 1.04 -2.21
CA LEU A 83 1.53 2.49 -2.31
C LEU A 83 0.49 2.97 -3.32
N ASP A 84 0.38 2.33 -4.48
CA ASP A 84 -0.67 2.61 -5.46
C ASP A 84 -2.07 2.43 -4.86
N LEU A 85 -2.31 1.36 -4.08
CA LEU A 85 -3.57 1.15 -3.37
C LEU A 85 -3.83 2.24 -2.33
N ILE A 86 -2.85 2.58 -1.49
CA ILE A 86 -2.97 3.62 -0.46
C ILE A 86 -3.30 4.96 -1.10
N PHE A 87 -2.58 5.35 -2.15
CA PHE A 87 -2.81 6.63 -2.81
C PHE A 87 -4.15 6.66 -3.55
N ARG A 88 -4.54 5.56 -4.22
CA ARG A 88 -5.88 5.46 -4.81
C ARG A 88 -6.99 5.51 -3.77
N LYS A 89 -6.79 4.91 -2.58
CA LYS A 89 -7.75 4.94 -1.47
C LYS A 89 -7.83 6.30 -0.79
N LEU A 90 -6.70 7.00 -0.61
CA LEU A 90 -6.67 8.38 -0.11
C LEU A 90 -7.41 9.36 -1.04
N ASP A 91 -7.47 9.03 -2.33
CA ASP A 91 -8.17 9.80 -3.36
C ASP A 91 -9.54 9.23 -3.72
N TYR A 92 -9.94 8.13 -3.10
CA TYR A 92 -11.19 7.47 -3.40
C TYR A 92 -12.37 8.29 -2.89
N ASN A 93 -13.20 8.76 -3.82
CA ASN A 93 -14.48 9.40 -3.55
C ASN A 93 -15.57 8.61 -4.29
N GLU A 94 -16.48 7.97 -3.56
CA GLU A 94 -17.59 7.19 -4.17
C GLU A 94 -18.47 8.03 -5.10
N ALA A 95 -18.48 9.35 -4.92
CA ALA A 95 -19.31 10.25 -5.73
C ALA A 95 -18.74 10.55 -7.12
N GLU A 96 -17.44 10.36 -7.34
CA GLU A 96 -16.79 10.73 -8.60
C GLU A 96 -15.82 9.64 -9.05
N ASN A 97 -15.99 9.20 -10.31
CA ASN A 97 -15.25 8.10 -10.94
C ASN A 97 -13.79 8.51 -11.26
N TYR A 98 -13.01 8.87 -10.23
CA TYR A 98 -11.69 9.48 -10.36
C TYR A 98 -10.61 8.44 -10.69
N LYS A 99 -9.84 8.73 -11.74
CA LYS A 99 -8.59 8.03 -12.04
C LYS A 99 -7.43 8.73 -11.31
N TYR A 100 -6.48 7.95 -10.79
CA TYR A 100 -5.24 8.47 -10.25
C TYR A 100 -4.52 9.39 -11.26
N THR A 101 -4.04 10.54 -10.79
CA THR A 101 -3.15 11.42 -11.54
C THR A 101 -2.03 11.90 -10.64
N GLU A 102 -0.79 11.88 -11.13
CA GLU A 102 0.38 12.34 -10.40
C GLU A 102 0.22 13.80 -9.92
N ALA A 103 -0.36 14.66 -10.77
CA ALA A 103 -0.64 16.05 -10.42
C ALA A 103 -1.63 16.19 -9.25
N GLY A 104 -2.67 15.34 -9.18
CA GLY A 104 -3.62 15.31 -8.08
C GLY A 104 -2.97 14.88 -6.76
N PHE A 105 -2.10 13.88 -6.84
CA PHE A 105 -1.34 13.39 -5.69
C PHE A 105 -0.43 14.48 -5.09
N ILE A 106 0.38 15.15 -5.93
CA ILE A 106 1.25 16.25 -5.48
C ILE A 106 0.43 17.38 -4.82
N LYS A 107 -0.74 17.71 -5.40
CA LYS A 107 -1.63 18.73 -4.83
C LYS A 107 -2.09 18.37 -3.42
N LYS A 108 -2.44 17.10 -3.18
CA LYS A 108 -2.86 16.61 -1.86
C LYS A 108 -1.71 16.53 -0.87
N LEU A 109 -0.52 16.09 -1.28
CA LEU A 109 0.67 16.18 -0.43
C LEU A 109 0.91 17.62 0.03
N GLY A 110 0.80 18.60 -0.87
CA GLY A 110 0.92 20.00 -0.50
C GLY A 110 -0.22 20.53 0.38
N GLN A 111 -1.39 19.87 0.41
CA GLN A 111 -2.44 20.18 1.39
C GLN A 111 -2.13 19.59 2.76
N ILE A 112 -1.64 18.35 2.81
CA ILE A 112 -1.22 17.66 4.02
C ILE A 112 -0.05 18.41 4.68
N ASP A 113 0.98 18.76 3.91
CA ASP A 113 2.14 19.53 4.37
C ASP A 113 1.74 20.86 5.02
N ARG A 114 0.85 21.62 4.35
CA ARG A 114 0.28 22.86 4.91
C ARG A 114 -0.53 22.64 6.18
N ALA A 115 -1.22 21.50 6.31
CA ALA A 115 -2.03 21.19 7.47
C ALA A 115 -1.20 20.71 8.66
N LEU A 116 -0.07 20.05 8.41
CA LEU A 116 0.85 19.58 9.46
C LEU A 116 1.63 20.74 10.08
N GLY A 117 1.85 21.83 9.33
CA GLY A 117 2.61 22.97 9.81
C GLY A 117 4.11 22.67 9.98
N PRO A 118 4.93 23.69 10.29
CA PRO A 118 6.37 23.51 10.55
C PRO A 118 6.66 22.75 11.84
#